data_AF-A0A2T5JZ09-F1
#
_entry.id   AF-A0A2T5JZ09-F1
#
_cell.length_a   1.000
_cell.length_b   1.000
_cell.length_c   1.000
_cell.angle_alpha   90.00
_cell.angle_beta   90.00
_cell.angle_gamma   90.00
#
_symmetry.space_group_name_H-M   'P 1'
#
loop_
_entity.id
_entity.type
_entity.pdbx_description
1 polymer ?
#
loop_
_entity_poly.entity_id
_entity_poly.type
_entity_poly.pdbx_seq_one_letter_code
_entity_poly.pdbx_strand_id
1 'polypeptide(L)'
;MRGQKPKVSNVIPMKGDLAAPVPEAPEWMSAEGRDVWERLAPVLVTKKRLEPAFEDPFAVYCEAVADVIRFTGDIAAFGSWYEVETRNGRQQKKRAVWGQRQDAIAVMNQLAARFGLTPVDEARVRVTGQGDLFDEILKTLDGAD
;
A
#
# COMPACT_ATOMS: atom_id res chain seq x y z
N MET A 1 -41.39 5.75 30.80
CA MET A 1 -41.19 7.19 30.55
C MET A 1 -40.37 7.34 29.28
N ARG A 2 -40.91 7.89 28.19
CA ARG A 2 -40.14 8.12 26.96
C ARG A 2 -39.35 9.41 27.12
N GLY A 3 -38.02 9.31 27.15
CA GLY A 3 -37.11 10.45 27.28
C GLY A 3 -37.31 11.45 26.13
N GLN A 4 -37.08 12.72 26.44
CA GLN A 4 -37.20 13.83 25.51
C GLN A 4 -36.29 13.61 24.31
N LYS A 5 -36.84 13.66 23.08
CA LYS A 5 -36.03 13.53 21.87
C LYS A 5 -35.02 14.69 21.80
N PRO A 6 -33.72 14.40 21.55
CA PRO A 6 -32.70 15.43 21.47
C PRO A 6 -33.04 16.43 20.36
N LYS A 7 -32.87 17.72 20.64
CA LYS A 7 -33.06 18.81 19.68
C LYS A 7 -31.88 18.82 18.71
N VAL A 8 -32.16 18.99 17.42
CA VAL A 8 -31.17 18.95 16.32
C VAL A 8 -30.02 19.95 16.53
N SER A 9 -30.24 21.03 17.27
CA SER A 9 -29.21 22.01 17.66
C SER A 9 -28.13 21.50 18.62
N ASN A 10 -28.42 20.43 19.37
CA ASN A 10 -27.51 19.80 20.33
C ASN A 10 -26.86 18.52 19.80
N VAL A 11 -27.16 18.16 18.55
CA VAL A 11 -26.57 17.00 17.89
C VAL A 11 -25.47 17.54 16.98
N ILE A 12 -24.22 17.34 17.37
CA ILE A 12 -23.12 17.48 16.42
C ILE A 12 -23.40 16.43 15.34
N PRO A 13 -23.63 16.82 14.08
CA PRO A 13 -23.79 15.84 13.02
C PRO A 13 -22.55 14.95 13.07
N MET A 14 -22.76 13.66 13.31
CA MET A 14 -21.70 12.66 13.15
C MET A 14 -21.13 12.93 11.77
N LYS A 15 -19.89 13.43 11.72
CA LYS A 15 -19.24 13.97 10.54
C LYS A 15 -19.23 12.86 9.51
N GLY A 16 -20.29 12.77 8.72
CA GLY A 16 -20.53 11.67 7.81
C GLY A 16 -19.39 11.71 6.82
N ASP A 17 -18.60 10.63 6.80
CA ASP A 17 -17.45 10.36 5.91
C ASP A 17 -17.17 11.46 4.90
N LEU A 18 -16.70 12.61 5.37
CA LEU A 18 -16.04 13.56 4.49
C LEU A 18 -14.71 12.87 4.24
N ALA A 19 -14.67 12.06 3.17
CA ALA A 19 -13.45 11.45 2.68
C ALA A 19 -12.38 12.53 2.72
N ALA A 20 -11.34 12.30 3.51
CA ALA A 20 -10.26 13.26 3.61
C ALA A 20 -9.77 13.58 2.18
N PRO A 21 -9.41 14.84 1.90
CA PRO A 21 -8.95 15.21 0.57
C PRO A 21 -7.79 14.30 0.18
N VAL A 22 -7.88 13.69 -1.00
CA VAL A 22 -6.81 12.84 -1.52
C VAL A 22 -5.66 13.74 -1.95
N PRO A 23 -4.43 13.53 -1.46
CA PRO A 23 -3.28 14.34 -1.85
C PRO A 23 -2.96 14.14 -3.33
N GLU A 24 -2.53 15.22 -3.98
CA GLU A 24 -2.02 15.15 -5.35
C GLU A 24 -0.68 14.42 -5.41
N ALA A 25 -0.42 13.74 -6.52
CA ALA A 25 0.84 13.03 -6.70
C ALA A 25 2.01 14.03 -6.80
N PRO A 26 3.13 13.81 -6.09
CA PRO A 26 4.31 14.65 -6.17
C PRO A 26 4.81 14.93 -7.60
N GLU A 27 5.30 16.15 -7.82
CA GLU A 27 5.66 16.62 -9.17
C GLU A 27 6.74 15.77 -9.87
N TRP A 28 7.66 15.20 -9.09
CA TRP A 28 8.80 14.43 -9.58
C TRP A 28 8.45 13.02 -10.07
N MET A 29 7.23 12.55 -9.81
CA MET A 29 6.82 11.19 -10.15
C MET A 29 6.69 10.98 -11.67
N SER A 30 7.02 9.76 -12.12
CA SER A 30 6.80 9.31 -13.48
C SER A 30 5.31 9.25 -13.81
N ALA A 31 4.95 9.25 -15.10
CA ALA A 31 3.56 9.12 -15.52
C ALA A 31 2.95 7.80 -15.01
N GLU A 32 3.67 6.70 -15.18
CA GLU A 32 3.25 5.38 -14.74
C GLU A 32 3.17 5.27 -13.20
N GLY A 33 4.08 5.95 -12.48
CA GLY A 33 4.01 6.06 -11.02
C GLY A 33 2.77 6.83 -10.57
N ARG A 34 2.44 7.94 -11.24
CA ARG A 34 1.23 8.74 -10.97
C ARG A 34 -0.05 7.93 -11.20
N ASP A 35 -0.11 7.12 -12.25
CA ASP A 35 -1.26 6.23 -12.48
C ASP A 35 -1.48 5.27 -11.30
N VAL A 36 -0.40 4.78 -10.68
CA VAL A 36 -0.48 3.93 -9.48
C VAL A 36 -0.95 4.75 -8.28
N TRP A 37 -0.45 5.98 -8.11
CA TRP A 37 -0.88 6.89 -7.05
C TRP A 37 -2.37 7.20 -7.13
N GLU A 38 -2.86 7.63 -8.29
CA GLU A 38 -4.26 7.98 -8.51
C GLU A 38 -5.20 6.80 -8.22
N ARG A 39 -4.74 5.58 -8.50
CA ARG A 39 -5.49 4.35 -8.22
C ARG A 39 -5.52 3.98 -6.74
N LEU A 40 -4.44 4.21 -5.99
CA LEU A 40 -4.26 3.66 -4.65
C LEU A 40 -4.36 4.69 -3.51
N ALA A 41 -3.99 5.96 -3.75
CA ALA A 41 -4.09 7.03 -2.77
C ALA A 41 -5.52 7.19 -2.21
N PRO A 42 -6.59 7.19 -3.04
CA PRO A 42 -7.96 7.30 -2.50
C PRO A 42 -8.30 6.16 -1.55
N VAL A 43 -7.88 4.94 -1.87
CA VAL A 43 -8.12 3.75 -1.04
C VAL A 43 -7.41 3.86 0.30
N LEU A 44 -6.14 4.31 0.30
CA LEU A 44 -5.37 4.49 1.53
C LEU A 44 -5.94 5.63 2.39
N VAL A 45 -6.40 6.71 1.78
CA VAL A 45 -7.05 7.83 2.48
C VAL A 45 -8.36 7.40 3.13
N THR A 46 -9.21 6.64 2.43
CA THR A 46 -10.42 6.04 3.03
C THR A 46 -10.10 5.14 4.21
N LYS A 47 -8.99 4.39 4.13
CA LYS A 47 -8.51 3.53 5.23
C LYS A 47 -7.73 4.29 6.32
N LYS A 48 -7.55 5.61 6.21
CA LYS A 48 -6.72 6.46 7.10
C LYS A 48 -5.27 5.97 7.22
N ARG A 49 -4.67 5.61 6.09
CA ARG A 49 -3.30 5.06 5.99
C ARG A 49 -2.32 5.94 5.21
N LEU A 50 -2.79 7.08 4.70
CA LEU A 50 -1.96 8.05 3.98
C LEU A 50 -2.11 9.41 4.66
N GLU A 51 -1.25 9.65 5.64
CA GLU A 51 -1.07 10.96 6.26
C GLU A 51 -0.01 11.74 5.49
N PRO A 52 0.04 13.08 5.60
CA PRO A 52 1.02 13.90 4.89
C PRO A 52 2.47 13.48 5.11
N ALA A 53 2.79 12.96 6.30
CA ALA A 53 4.13 12.47 6.63
C ALA A 53 4.55 11.20 5.86
N PHE A 54 3.60 10.51 5.21
CA PHE A 54 3.82 9.25 4.51
C PHE A 54 3.66 9.34 2.98
N GLU A 55 3.44 10.54 2.45
CA GLU A 55 3.28 10.77 1.01
C GLU A 55 4.55 10.40 0.22
N ASP A 56 5.73 10.85 0.65
CA ASP A 56 6.99 10.52 -0.04
C ASP A 56 7.28 9.01 -0.07
N PRO A 57 7.22 8.25 1.05
CA PRO A 57 7.35 6.80 1.02
C PRO A 57 6.30 6.11 0.13
N PHE A 58 5.08 6.65 0.06
CA PHE A 58 4.04 6.11 -0.81
C PHE A 58 4.32 6.38 -2.29
N ALA A 59 4.90 7.54 -2.62
CA ALA A 59 5.31 7.88 -3.98
C ALA A 59 6.40 6.91 -4.46
N VAL A 60 7.37 6.60 -3.60
CA VAL A 60 8.41 5.58 -3.90
C VAL A 60 7.80 4.20 -4.12
N TYR A 61 6.75 3.82 -3.37
CA TYR A 61 6.03 2.58 -3.62
C TYR A 61 5.38 2.58 -5.02
N CYS A 62 4.75 3.69 -5.40
CA CYS A 62 4.11 3.84 -6.71
C CYS A 62 5.12 3.74 -7.86
N GLU A 63 6.29 4.39 -7.73
CA GLU A 63 7.40 4.24 -8.69
C GLU A 63 7.91 2.80 -8.76
N ALA A 64 8.05 2.11 -7.62
CA ALA A 64 8.49 0.72 -7.62
C ALA A 64 7.50 -0.19 -8.37
N VAL A 65 6.19 0.03 -8.23
CA VAL A 65 5.16 -0.69 -8.99
C VAL A 65 5.29 -0.41 -10.49
N ALA A 66 5.45 0.86 -10.87
CA ALA A 66 5.64 1.27 -12.26
C ALA A 66 6.90 0.62 -12.88
N ASP A 67 8.01 0.62 -12.15
CA ASP A 67 9.25 -0.03 -12.56
C ASP A 67 9.09 -1.54 -12.75
N VAL A 68 8.38 -2.23 -11.86
CA VAL A 68 8.08 -3.65 -12.04
C VAL A 68 7.33 -3.89 -13.35
N ILE A 69 6.32 -3.08 -13.67
CA ILE A 69 5.56 -3.21 -14.92
C ILE A 69 6.48 -2.97 -16.12
N ARG A 70 7.22 -1.86 -16.12
CA ARG A 70 8.12 -1.45 -17.20
C ARG A 70 9.21 -2.50 -17.46
N PHE A 71 9.90 -2.93 -16.42
CA PHE A 71 10.96 -3.93 -16.53
C PHE A 71 10.43 -5.33 -16.89
N THR A 72 9.21 -5.67 -16.45
CA THR A 72 8.56 -6.91 -16.92
C THR A 72 8.29 -6.84 -18.42
N GLY A 73 7.85 -5.69 -18.94
CA GLY A 73 7.67 -5.45 -20.36
C GLY A 73 8.96 -5.58 -21.16
N ASP A 74 10.06 -4.96 -20.71
CA ASP A 74 11.38 -5.08 -21.34
C ASP A 74 11.87 -6.54 -21.38
N ILE A 75 11.76 -7.26 -20.26
CA ILE A 75 12.12 -8.68 -20.20
C ILE A 75 11.28 -9.52 -21.16
N ALA A 76 9.98 -9.24 -21.28
CA ALA A 76 9.10 -9.95 -22.20
C ALA A 76 9.46 -9.67 -23.67
N ALA A 77 9.82 -8.42 -24.00
CA ALA A 77 10.15 -8.01 -25.36
C ALA A 77 11.55 -8.47 -25.82
N PHE A 78 12.54 -8.42 -24.92
CA PHE A 78 13.95 -8.57 -25.29
C PHE A 78 14.66 -9.73 -24.56
N GLY A 79 13.94 -10.51 -23.77
CA GLY A 79 14.47 -11.63 -23.00
C GLY A 79 15.12 -11.22 -21.67
N SER A 80 15.41 -12.20 -20.81
CA SER A 80 16.01 -11.98 -19.48
C SER A 80 17.52 -12.22 -19.40
N TRP A 81 18.11 -12.82 -20.44
CA TRP A 81 19.50 -13.20 -20.50
C TRP A 81 20.04 -13.07 -21.93
N TYR A 82 21.36 -13.08 -22.06
CA TYR A 82 22.07 -13.10 -23.34
C TYR A 82 23.31 -14.00 -23.24
N GLU A 83 23.77 -14.51 -24.37
CA GLU A 83 25.02 -15.25 -24.48
C GLU A 83 26.18 -14.32 -24.82
N VAL A 84 27.32 -14.56 -24.20
CA VAL A 84 28.58 -13.89 -24.53
C VAL A 84 29.67 -14.94 -24.69
N GLU A 85 30.48 -14.78 -25.72
CA GLU A 85 31.68 -15.60 -25.90
C GLU A 85 32.82 -15.01 -25.07
N THR A 86 33.41 -15.83 -24.22
CA THR A 86 34.54 -15.45 -23.36
C THR A 86 35.73 -16.35 -23.66
N ARG A 87 36.90 -16.02 -23.10
CA ARG A 87 38.07 -16.92 -23.13
C ARG A 87 37.78 -18.33 -22.59
N ASN A 88 36.75 -18.47 -21.76
CA ASN A 88 36.33 -19.75 -21.15
C ASN A 88 35.14 -20.39 -21.88
N GLY A 89 34.84 -19.97 -23.11
CA GLY A 89 33.71 -20.45 -23.90
C GLY A 89 32.45 -19.58 -23.77
N ARG A 90 31.34 -20.09 -24.31
CA ARG A 90 30.03 -19.42 -24.31
C ARG A 90 29.43 -19.43 -22.92
N GLN A 91 29.07 -18.26 -22.41
CA GLN A 91 28.45 -18.09 -21.10
C GLN A 91 27.12 -17.34 -21.23
N GLN A 92 26.13 -17.75 -20.43
CA GLN A 92 24.86 -17.05 -20.30
C GLN A 92 24.93 -16.05 -19.16
N LYS A 93 24.60 -14.79 -19.44
CA LYS A 93 24.53 -13.71 -18.46
C LYS A 93 23.14 -13.13 -18.40
N LYS A 94 22.69 -12.77 -17.19
CA LYS A 94 21.44 -12.06 -16.99
C LYS A 94 21.56 -10.64 -17.53
N ARG A 95 20.49 -10.13 -18.14
CA ARG A 95 20.41 -8.70 -18.49
C ARG A 95 20.28 -7.87 -17.21
N ALA A 96 20.81 -6.65 -17.22
CA ALA A 96 20.75 -5.74 -16.07
C ALA A 96 19.30 -5.48 -15.61
N VAL A 97 18.38 -5.40 -16.57
CA VAL A 97 16.95 -5.19 -16.32
C VAL A 97 16.32 -6.27 -15.44
N TRP A 98 16.86 -7.50 -15.47
CA TRP A 98 16.43 -8.55 -14.54
C TRP A 98 16.72 -8.17 -13.09
N GLY A 99 17.93 -7.68 -12.81
CA GLY A 99 18.33 -7.21 -11.48
C GLY A 99 17.49 -6.02 -11.04
N GLN A 100 17.35 -5.02 -11.91
CA GLN A 100 16.54 -3.83 -11.64
C GLN A 100 15.08 -4.18 -11.29
N ARG A 101 14.50 -5.16 -11.98
CA ARG A 101 13.17 -5.68 -11.63
C ARG A 101 13.13 -6.35 -10.25
N GLN A 102 14.15 -7.13 -9.90
CA GLN A 102 14.20 -7.76 -8.58
C GLN A 102 14.30 -6.70 -7.47
N ASP A 103 15.11 -5.66 -7.67
CA ASP A 103 15.25 -4.55 -6.74
C ASP A 103 13.92 -3.79 -6.57
N ALA A 104 13.23 -3.50 -7.68
CA ALA A 104 11.91 -2.86 -7.66
C ALA A 104 10.86 -3.72 -6.93
N ILE A 105 10.85 -5.04 -7.14
CA ILE A 105 9.97 -5.97 -6.42
C ILE A 105 10.28 -5.94 -4.91
N ALA A 106 11.56 -5.90 -4.53
CA ALA A 106 11.95 -5.85 -3.13
C ALA A 106 11.48 -4.56 -2.44
N VAL A 107 11.70 -3.40 -3.08
CA VAL A 107 11.22 -2.10 -2.59
C VAL A 107 9.69 -2.08 -2.50
N MET A 108 9.00 -2.55 -3.54
CA MET A 108 7.54 -2.64 -3.60
C MET A 108 7.01 -3.47 -2.42
N ASN A 109 7.56 -4.67 -2.17
CA ASN A 109 7.12 -5.53 -1.07
C ASN A 109 7.41 -4.93 0.30
N GLN A 110 8.57 -4.29 0.48
CA GLN A 110 8.95 -3.65 1.74
C GLN A 110 8.00 -2.51 2.10
N LEU A 111 7.64 -1.66 1.12
CA LEU A 111 6.74 -0.54 1.33
C LEU A 111 5.27 -0.97 1.40
N ALA A 112 4.86 -2.00 0.63
CA ALA A 112 3.50 -2.55 0.67
C ALA A 112 3.07 -2.92 2.10
N ALA A 113 3.99 -3.52 2.87
CA ALA A 113 3.73 -3.92 4.24
C ALA A 113 3.43 -2.72 5.17
N ARG A 114 4.11 -1.58 4.94
CA ARG A 114 3.93 -0.36 5.75
C ARG A 114 2.56 0.28 5.56
N PHE A 115 1.99 0.17 4.38
CA PHE A 115 0.67 0.72 4.03
C PHE A 115 -0.47 -0.30 4.19
N GLY A 116 -0.16 -1.53 4.63
CA GLY A 116 -1.15 -2.59 4.74
C GLY A 116 -1.76 -3.01 3.40
N LEU A 117 -0.95 -2.98 2.33
CA LEU A 117 -1.37 -3.32 0.96
C LEU A 117 -1.26 -4.83 0.66
N THR A 118 -0.91 -5.64 1.65
CA THR A 118 -1.00 -7.11 1.57
C THR A 118 -2.20 -7.61 2.38
N PRO A 119 -2.83 -8.75 2.01
CA PRO A 119 -3.93 -9.31 2.80
C PRO A 119 -3.55 -9.59 4.26
N VAL A 120 -2.30 -10.00 4.50
CA VAL A 120 -1.80 -10.29 5.85
C VAL A 120 -1.66 -9.01 6.66
N ASP A 121 -1.10 -7.96 6.07
CA ASP A 121 -0.92 -6.68 6.77
C ASP A 121 -2.27 -5.97 6.95
N GLU A 122 -3.19 -6.10 5.99
CA GLU A 122 -4.56 -5.63 6.16
C GLU A 122 -5.26 -6.32 7.32
N ALA A 123 -5.12 -7.65 7.45
CA ALA A 123 -5.69 -8.39 8.57
C ALA A 123 -5.08 -7.97 9.91
N ARG A 124 -3.76 -7.78 9.99
CA ARG A 124 -3.07 -7.30 11.21
C ARG A 124 -3.59 -5.93 11.66
N VAL A 125 -3.76 -5.00 10.72
CA VAL A 125 -4.30 -3.66 11.03
C VAL A 125 -5.75 -3.74 11.55
N ARG A 126 -6.55 -4.69 11.06
CA ARG A 126 -7.93 -4.88 11.55
C ARG A 126 -7.96 -5.41 12.98
N VAL A 127 -7.14 -6.42 13.30
CA VAL A 127 -7.09 -7.05 14.63
C VAL A 127 -6.61 -6.08 15.72
N THR A 128 -5.79 -5.09 15.37
CA THR A 128 -5.39 -4.02 16.31
C THR A 128 -6.50 -2.99 16.61
N GLY A 129 -7.68 -3.14 16.03
CA GLY A 129 -8.84 -2.30 16.35
C GLY A 129 -9.27 -2.45 17.80
N GLN A 130 -9.46 -1.33 18.50
CA GLN A 130 -9.79 -1.26 19.93
C GLN A 130 -11.00 -2.12 20.35
N GLY A 131 -11.92 -2.42 19.43
CA GLY A 131 -13.10 -3.25 19.69
C GLY A 131 -12.79 -4.72 19.97
N ASP A 132 -11.85 -5.32 19.23
CA ASP A 132 -11.55 -6.76 19.34
C ASP A 132 -10.85 -7.07 20.68
N LEU A 133 -9.95 -6.20 21.15
CA LEU A 133 -9.31 -6.34 22.46
C LEU A 133 -10.32 -6.17 23.60
N PHE A 134 -11.28 -5.26 23.46
CA PHE A 134 -12.31 -5.04 24.48
C PHE A 134 -13.26 -6.24 24.58
N ASP A 135 -13.64 -6.82 23.43
CA ASP A 135 -14.46 -8.03 23.37
C ASP A 135 -13.73 -9.27 23.89
N GLU A 136 -12.41 -9.38 23.66
CA GLU A 136 -11.57 -10.44 24.22
C GLU A 136 -11.43 -10.32 25.74
N ILE A 137 -11.21 -9.11 26.26
CA ILE A 137 -11.18 -8.82 27.70
C ILE A 137 -12.55 -9.12 28.34
N LEU A 138 -13.65 -8.72 27.72
CA LEU A 138 -15.00 -9.02 28.20
C LEU A 138 -15.26 -10.53 28.25
N LYS A 139 -14.86 -11.28 27.20
CA LYS A 139 -14.99 -12.75 27.19
C LYS A 139 -14.14 -13.44 28.26
N THR A 140 -12.97 -12.91 28.59
CA THR A 140 -12.13 -13.45 29.67
C THR A 140 -12.67 -13.11 31.06
N LEU A 141 -13.34 -11.96 31.22
CA LEU A 141 -13.99 -11.56 32.47
C LEU A 141 -15.30 -12.32 32.72
N ASP A 142 -16.10 -12.58 31.67
CA ASP A 142 -17.35 -13.34 31.77
C ASP A 142 -17.14 -14.86 31.87
N GLY A 143 -15.91 -15.35 31.67
CA GLY A 143 -15.55 -16.78 31.70
C GLY A 143 -14.87 -17.27 32.97
N ALA A 144 -14.79 -16.43 34.02
CA ALA A 144 -14.22 -16.79 35.32
C ALA A 144 -15.31 -17.15 36.33
N ASP A 145 -15.92 -18.33 36.15
CA ASP A 145 -16.64 -19.09 37.19
C ASP A 145 -16.06 -20.51 37.26
#